data_AF-A0A2H0HUC9-F1
#
_entry.id   AF-A0A2H0HUC9-F1
#
_cell.length_a   1.000
_cell.length_b   1.000
_cell.length_c   1.000
_cell.angle_alpha   90.00
_cell.angle_beta   90.00
_cell.angle_gamma   90.00
#
_symmetry.space_group_name_H-M   'P 1'
#
loop_
_entity.id
_entity.type
_entity.pdbx_description
1 polymer ?
#
loop_
_entity_poly.entity_id
_entity_poly.type
_entity_poly.pdbx_seq_one_letter_code
_entity_poly.pdbx_strand_id
1 'polypeptide(L)' 'MLLELAHWLKWLDQGFALFGYITVRAIFSALTALGLSLALGPMVIRRLGALRGGQPIRSDGPVSHLSKAG' A
#
# COMPACT_ATOMS: atom_id res chain seq x y z
N MET A 1 11.29 17.19 -0.30
CA MET A 1 10.42 17.75 -1.35
C MET A 1 9.04 18.11 -0.80
N LEU A 2 8.16 17.17 -0.43
CA LEU A 2 6.81 17.50 0.09
C LEU A 2 6.80 18.28 1.42
N LEU A 3 7.75 17.99 2.32
CA LEU A 3 7.90 18.72 3.58
C LEU A 3 8.28 20.20 3.34
N GLU A 4 9.20 20.45 2.43
CA GLU A 4 9.63 21.80 2.09
C GLU A 4 8.48 22.61 1.47
N LEU A 5 7.65 21.96 0.67
CA LEU A 5 6.42 22.57 0.16
C LEU A 5 5.47 22.95 1.31
N ALA A 6 5.24 22.04 2.27
CA ALA A 6 4.42 22.36 3.44
C ALA A 6 5.00 23.50 4.28
N HIS A 7 6.33 23.57 4.43
CA HIS A 7 6.98 24.68 5.10
C HIS A 7 6.81 26.02 4.35
N TRP A 8 6.87 26.01 3.02
CA TRP A 8 6.59 27.21 2.22
C TRP A 8 5.13 27.66 2.35
N LEU A 9 4.17 26.72 2.28
CA LEU A 9 2.74 27.00 2.47
C LEU A 9 2.38 27.47 3.89
N LYS A 10 3.23 27.21 4.89
CA LYS A 10 3.05 27.72 6.26
C LYS A 10 2.93 29.24 6.30
N TRP A 11 3.52 29.95 5.33
CA TRP A 11 3.39 31.40 5.22
C TRP A 11 1.96 31.85 4.89
N LEU A 12 1.20 31.02 4.16
CA LEU A 12 -0.19 31.29 3.77
C LEU A 12 -1.19 30.86 4.85
N ASP A 13 -0.93 29.74 5.53
CA ASP A 13 -1.79 29.22 6.60
C ASP A 13 -0.95 28.45 7.65
N GLN A 14 -1.15 28.75 8.93
CA GLN A 14 -0.35 28.13 9.99
C GLN A 14 -0.63 26.62 10.20
N GLY A 15 -1.77 26.12 9.72
CA GLY A 15 -2.14 24.71 9.77
C GLY A 15 -1.13 23.79 9.07
N PHE A 16 -0.39 24.30 8.07
CA PHE A 16 0.69 23.52 7.43
C PHE A 16 1.86 23.20 8.38
N ALA A 17 1.98 23.86 9.53
CA ALA A 17 2.94 23.48 10.56
C ALA A 17 2.71 22.04 11.08
N LEU A 18 1.50 21.49 10.95
CA LEU A 18 1.17 20.12 11.33
C LEU A 18 2.03 19.08 10.61
N PHE A 19 2.47 19.36 9.38
CA PHE A 19 3.34 18.48 8.61
C PHE A 19 4.79 18.45 9.13
N GLY A 20 5.16 19.35 10.05
CA GLY A 20 6.45 19.29 10.76
C GLY A 20 6.51 18.15 11.79
N TYR A 21 5.36 17.67 12.28
CA TYR A 21 5.31 16.57 13.25
C TYR A 21 5.52 15.22 12.57
N ILE A 22 6.52 14.46 13.02
CA ILE A 22 6.84 13.15 12.47
C ILE A 22 5.68 12.15 12.61
N THR A 23 4.93 12.21 13.72
CA THR A 23 3.77 11.34 13.97
C THR A 23 2.67 11.57 12.93
N VAL A 24 2.37 12.83 12.61
CA VAL A 24 1.38 13.18 11.59
C VAL A 24 1.81 12.60 10.25
N ARG A 25 3.04 12.88 9.82
CA ARG A 25 3.57 12.37 8.56
C ARG A 25 3.56 10.84 8.50
N ALA A 26 3.89 10.16 9.60
CA ALA A 26 3.87 8.71 9.69
C ALA A 26 2.46 8.15 9.50
N ILE A 27 1.46 8.72 10.18
CA ILE A 27 0.06 8.31 10.04
C ILE A 27 -0.43 8.50 8.61
N PHE A 28 -0.24 9.69 8.02
CA PHE A 28 -0.64 9.95 6.65
C PHE A 28 0.08 9.02 5.66
N SER A 29 1.38 8.76 5.85
CA SER A 29 2.13 7.83 5.00
C SER A 29 1.57 6.40 5.09
N ALA A 30 1.23 5.93 6.29
CA ALA A 30 0.63 4.62 6.49
C ALA A 30 -0.76 4.52 5.85
N LEU A 31 -1.61 5.53 6.04
CA LEU A 31 -2.94 5.58 5.43
C LEU A 31 -2.87 5.64 3.90
N THR A 32 -1.97 6.44 3.35
CA THR A 32 -1.75 6.50 1.90
C THR A 32 -1.25 5.16 1.37
N ALA A 33 -0.28 4.53 2.03
CA ALA A 33 0.23 3.22 1.63
C ALA A 33 -0.86 2.15 1.68
N LEU A 34 -1.70 2.14 2.72
CA LEU A 34 -2.85 1.24 2.86
C LEU A 34 -3.89 1.49 1.76
N GLY A 35 -4.27 2.75 1.53
CA GLY A 35 -5.22 3.09 0.47
C GLY A 35 -4.74 2.66 -0.92
N LEU A 36 -3.46 2.92 -1.22
CA LEU A 36 -2.84 2.50 -2.48
C LEU A 36 -2.74 0.97 -2.59
N SER A 37 -2.39 0.26 -1.52
CA SER A 37 -2.27 -1.20 -1.55
C SER A 37 -3.63 -1.88 -1.74
N LEU A 38 -4.69 -1.35 -1.13
CA LEU A 38 -6.05 -1.85 -1.34
C LEU A 38 -6.57 -1.54 -2.75
N ALA A 39 -6.33 -0.33 -3.26
CA ALA A 39 -6.80 0.09 -4.58
C ALA A 39 -6.04 -0.62 -5.73
N LEU A 40 -4.71 -0.71 -5.64
CA LEU A 40 -3.87 -1.28 -6.69
C LEU A 40 -3.62 -2.77 -6.50
N GLY A 41 -3.81 -3.30 -5.29
CA GLY A 41 -3.56 -4.70 -4.92
C GLY A 41 -4.17 -5.71 -5.89
N PRO A 42 -5.49 -5.64 -6.20
CA PRO A 42 -6.12 -6.58 -7.13
C PRO A 42 -5.52 -6.55 -8.54
N MET A 43 -5.17 -5.36 -9.03
CA MET A 43 -4.52 -5.20 -10.33
C MET A 43 -3.13 -5.82 -10.34
N VAL A 44 -2.33 -5.56 -9.30
CA VAL A 44 -0.98 -6.09 -9.14
C VAL A 44 -1.00 -7.62 -9.00
N ILE A 45 -1.90 -8.16 -8.17
CA ILE A 45 -2.06 -9.61 -7.98
C ILE A 45 -2.40 -10.28 -9.32
N ARG A 46 -3.36 -9.75 -10.07
CA ARG A 46 -3.71 -10.28 -11.40
C ARG A 46 -2.55 -10.23 -12.39
N ARG A 47 -1.82 -9.10 -12.43
CA ARG A 47 -0.64 -8.94 -13.29
C ARG A 47 0.46 -9.94 -12.93
N LEU A 48 0.76 -10.09 -11.64
CA LEU A 48 1.78 -11.03 -11.18
C LEU A 48 1.35 -12.48 -11.41
N GLY A 49 0.07 -12.81 -11.21
CA GLY A 49 -0.48 -14.13 -11.51
C GLY A 49 -0.35 -14.49 -13.00
N ALA A 50 -0.63 -13.55 -13.90
CA ALA A 50 -0.46 -13.74 -15.34
C ALA A 50 1.02 -13.91 -15.75
N LEU A 51 1.95 -13.24 -15.06
CA LEU A 51 3.38 -13.33 -15.34
C LEU A 51 4.05 -14.56 -14.72
N ARG A 52 3.54 -15.08 -13.59
CA ARG A 52 4.16 -16.17 -12.84
C ARG A 52 3.36 -17.48 -12.83
N GLY A 53 2.26 -17.58 -13.58
CA GLY A 53 1.53 -18.82 -13.78
C GLY A 53 0.79 -19.34 -12.53
N GLY A 54 0.50 -18.47 -11.56
CA GLY A 54 -0.08 -18.86 -10.27
C GLY A 54 0.95 -19.42 -9.29
N GLN A 55 0.58 -19.47 -8.00
CA GLN A 55 1.43 -20.06 -6.96
C GLN A 55 1.46 -21.58 -7.16
N PRO A 56 2.63 -22.23 -7.27
CA PRO A 56 2.68 -23.68 -7.43
C PRO A 56 2.03 -24.33 -6.21
N ILE A 57 0.93 -25.04 -6.44
CA ILE A 57 0.24 -25.79 -5.40
C ILE A 57 1.11 -26.99 -5.06
N ARG A 58 1.55 -27.05 -3.80
CA ARG A 58 2.42 -28.14 -3.35
C ARG A 58 1.62 -29.45 -3.31
N SER A 59 2.16 -30.51 -3.90
CA SER A 59 1.49 -31.80 -4.08
C SER A 59 1.44 -32.67 -2.82
N ASP A 60 2.11 -32.26 -1.74
CA ASP A 60 2.19 -32.96 -0.45
C ASP A 60 1.11 -32.50 0.56
N GLY A 61 0.18 -31.63 0.13
CA GLY A 61 -0.93 -31.16 0.96
C GLY A 61 -2.11 -32.14 1.03
N PRO A 62 -3.02 -31.99 2.02
CA PRO A 62 -4.26 -32.75 2.05
C PRO A 62 -5.09 -32.50 0.79
N VAL A 63 -5.72 -33.54 0.23
CA VAL A 63 -6.54 -33.45 -1.00
C VAL A 63 -7.66 -32.40 -0.86
N SER A 64 -8.18 -32.22 0.35
CA SER A 64 -9.18 -31.19 0.68
C SER A 64 -8.68 -29.74 0.57
N HIS A 65 -7.36 -29.51 0.55
CA HIS A 65 -6.76 -28.18 0.32
C HIS A 65 -6.60 -27.87 -1.18
N LEU A 66 -6.57 -28.90 -2.04
CA LEU A 66 -6.47 -28.72 -3.49
C LEU A 66 -7.75 -28.13 -4.11
N SER A 67 -8.91 -28.34 -3.48
CA SER A 67 -10.19 -27.79 -3.94
C SER A 67 -10.35 -26.28 -3.69
N LYS A 68 -9.45 -25.65 -2.92
CA LYS A 68 -9.42 -24.21 -2.63
C LYS A 68 -8.47 -23.43 -3.55
N ALA A 69 -8.04 -24.05 -4.65
CA ALA A 69 -7.21 -23.43 -5.66
C ALA A 69 -8.04 -22.43 -6.49
N GLY A 70 -8.14 -21.20 -5.98
CA GLY A 70 -8.79 -20.06 -6.62
C GLY A 70 -8.15 -18.76 -6.15
#